data_AF-A0A528V0A7-F1
#
_entry.id   AF-A0A528V0A7-F1
#
_cell.length_a   1.000
_cell.length_b   1.000
_cell.length_c   1.000
_cell.angle_alpha   90.00
_cell.angle_beta   90.00
_cell.angle_gamma   90.00
#
_symmetry.space_group_name_H-M   'P 1'
#
loop_
_entity.id
_entity.type
_entity.pdbx_description
1 polymer ?
#
loop_
_entity_poly.entity_id
_entity_poly.type
_entity_poly.pdbx_seq_one_letter_code
_entity_poly.pdbx_strand_id
1 'polypeptide(L)' 'VFAPPGVSDADKAAMITLVETMAKSEAWATECKNRNWTQILLTGDDYAKFLTEDTARIAAILKDLGLA' A
#
# COMPACT_ATOMS: atom_id res chain seq x y z
N VAL A 1 3.24 0.96 -3.88
CA VAL A 1 3.82 1.28 -5.22
C VAL A 1 2.74 1.97 -6.03
N PHE A 2 3.08 2.96 -6.85
CA PHE A 2 2.14 3.66 -7.73
C PHE A 2 2.58 3.52 -9.17
N ALA A 3 1.62 3.36 -10.08
CA ALA A 3 1.84 3.36 -11.52
C ALA A 3 1.43 4.73 -12.11
N PRO A 4 2.01 5.16 -13.23
CA PRO A 4 1.58 6.36 -13.93
C PRO A 4 0.14 6.22 -14.47
N PRO A 5 -0.55 7.34 -14.75
CA PRO A 5 -1.85 7.30 -15.42
C PRO A 5 -1.73 6.65 -16.81
N GLY A 6 -2.77 5.93 -17.22
CA GLY A 6 -2.83 5.29 -18.55
C GLY A 6 -2.14 3.92 -18.65
N VAL A 7 -1.68 3.33 -17.54
CA VAL A 7 -1.25 1.93 -17.52
C VAL A 7 -2.40 1.01 -17.91
N SER A 8 -2.12 -0.05 -18.68
CA SER A 8 -3.14 -1.02 -19.05
C SER A 8 -3.57 -1.86 -17.84
N ASP A 9 -4.79 -2.40 -17.87
CA ASP A 9 -5.27 -3.30 -16.80
C ASP A 9 -4.42 -4.57 -16.69
N ALA A 10 -3.90 -5.07 -17.82
CA ALA A 10 -3.02 -6.22 -17.86
C ALA A 10 -1.68 -5.94 -17.15
N ASP A 11 -1.07 -4.79 -17.41
CA ASP A 11 0.17 -4.39 -16.74
C ASP A 11 -0.06 -4.11 -15.25
N LYS A 12 -1.20 -3.48 -14.90
CA LYS A 12 -1.61 -3.28 -13.49
C LYS A 12 -1.70 -4.64 -12.77
N ALA A 13 -2.37 -5.61 -13.38
CA ALA A 13 -2.50 -6.96 -12.82
C ALA A 13 -1.12 -7.65 -12.67
N ALA A 14 -0.25 -7.56 -13.68
CA ALA A 14 1.08 -8.15 -13.63
C ALA A 14 1.93 -7.54 -12.49
N MET A 15 1.88 -6.21 -12.30
CA MET A 15 2.56 -5.55 -11.19
C MET A 15 2.01 -5.96 -9.82
N ILE A 16 0.69 -6.10 -9.69
CA ILE A 16 0.06 -6.59 -8.44
C ILE A 16 0.57 -8.00 -8.12
N THR A 17 0.52 -8.92 -9.09
CA THR A 17 1.01 -10.29 -8.90
C THR A 17 2.49 -10.34 -8.53
N LEU A 18 3.33 -9.50 -9.15
CA LEU A 18 4.75 -9.41 -8.82
C LEU A 18 4.97 -9.03 -7.35
N VAL A 19 4.29 -7.97 -6.88
CA VAL A 19 4.41 -7.49 -5.49
C VAL A 19 3.89 -8.53 -4.50
N GLU A 20 2.75 -9.16 -4.79
CA GLU A 20 2.18 -10.21 -3.93
C GLU A 20 3.09 -11.43 -3.83
N THR A 21 3.70 -11.83 -4.95
CA THR A 21 4.65 -12.96 -4.97
C THR A 21 5.87 -12.65 -4.12
N MET A 22 6.44 -11.45 -4.28
CA MET A 22 7.56 -11.00 -3.44
C MET A 22 7.18 -10.97 -1.96
N ALA A 23 6.02 -10.40 -1.62
CA ALA A 23 5.57 -10.27 -0.24
C ALA A 23 5.32 -11.63 0.44
N LYS A 24 4.94 -12.66 -0.32
CA LYS A 24 4.75 -14.04 0.18
C LYS A 24 6.05 -14.84 0.31
N SER A 25 7.20 -14.28 -0.12
CA SER A 25 8.46 -15.01 -0.10
C SER A 25 9.06 -15.13 1.31
N GLU A 26 9.74 -16.25 1.58
CA GLU A 26 10.45 -16.47 2.85
C GLU A 26 11.57 -15.45 3.08
N ALA A 27 12.24 -15.05 2.00
CA ALA A 27 13.27 -14.01 2.04
C ALA A 27 12.69 -12.67 2.53
N TRP A 28 11.52 -12.28 2.02
CA TRP A 28 10.84 -11.06 2.48
C TRP A 28 10.38 -11.17 3.94
N ALA A 29 9.79 -12.31 4.32
CA ALA A 29 9.39 -12.54 5.71
C ALA A 29 10.57 -12.46 6.70
N THR A 30 11.73 -12.99 6.29
CA THR A 30 12.98 -12.91 7.07
C THR A 30 13.44 -11.46 7.24
N GLU A 31 13.44 -10.68 6.16
CA GLU A 31 13.82 -9.26 6.23
C GLU A 31 12.86 -8.43 7.09
N CYS A 32 11.55 -8.68 6.99
CA CYS A 32 10.57 -8.04 7.87
C CYS A 32 10.87 -8.35 9.35
N LYS A 33 11.18 -9.61 9.68
CA LYS A 33 11.55 -9.99 11.06
C LYS A 33 12.83 -9.28 11.52
N ASN A 34 13.88 -9.28 10.68
CA ASN A 34 15.16 -8.64 10.99
C ASN A 34 15.01 -7.14 11.28
N ARG A 35 14.03 -6.50 10.64
CA ARG A 35 13.76 -5.06 10.74
C ARG A 35 12.64 -4.71 11.72
N ASN A 36 12.07 -5.71 12.40
CA ASN A 36 10.88 -5.56 13.24
C ASN A 36 9.70 -4.91 12.49
N TRP A 37 9.54 -5.21 11.21
CA TRP A 37 8.42 -4.74 10.39
C TRP A 37 7.25 -5.71 10.45
N THR A 38 6.06 -5.17 10.69
CA THR A 38 4.80 -5.90 10.52
C THR A 38 4.38 -5.84 9.05
N GLN A 39 4.01 -6.98 8.49
CA GLN A 39 3.50 -7.04 7.12
C GLN A 39 2.03 -6.63 7.09
N ILE A 40 1.72 -5.55 6.37
CA ILE A 40 0.36 -5.02 6.16
C ILE A 40 0.19 -4.81 4.65
N LEU A 41 0.10 -5.91 3.90
CA LEU A 41 0.02 -5.86 2.44
C LEU A 41 -1.41 -5.49 2.01
N LEU A 42 -1.52 -4.39 1.28
CA LEU A 42 -2.72 -4.02 0.51
C LEU A 42 -2.29 -3.77 -0.94
N THR A 43 -3.04 -4.30 -1.90
CA THR A 43 -2.80 -4.15 -3.33
C THR A 43 -4.09 -3.72 -4.04
N GLY A 44 -3.96 -3.27 -5.29
CA GLY A 44 -5.11 -2.93 -6.12
C GLY A 44 -6.08 -1.95 -5.46
N ASP A 45 -7.36 -2.31 -5.50
CA ASP A 45 -8.44 -1.42 -5.08
C ASP A 45 -8.54 -1.30 -3.54
N ASP A 46 -8.10 -2.32 -2.80
CA ASP A 46 -8.02 -2.24 -1.34
C ASP A 46 -6.98 -1.20 -0.88
N TYR A 47 -5.84 -1.11 -1.58
CA TYR A 47 -4.86 -0.07 -1.31
C TYR A 47 -5.39 1.33 -1.67
N ALA A 48 -6.10 1.47 -2.78
CA ALA A 48 -6.72 2.74 -3.17
C ALA A 48 -7.80 3.20 -2.17
N LYS A 49 -8.62 2.26 -1.68
CA LYS A 49 -9.60 2.52 -0.63
C LYS A 49 -8.93 2.99 0.65
N PHE A 50 -7.89 2.28 1.11
CA PHE A 50 -7.13 2.68 2.30
C PHE A 50 -6.60 4.12 2.18
N LEU A 51 -6.01 4.49 1.05
CA LEU A 51 -5.49 5.84 0.85
C LEU A 51 -6.58 6.91 0.93
N THR A 52 -7.76 6.64 0.37
CA THR A 52 -8.89 7.57 0.42
C THR A 52 -9.37 7.77 1.86
N GLU A 53 -9.57 6.69 2.59
CA GLU A 53 -10.03 6.71 3.98
C GLU A 53 -8.99 7.34 4.92
N ASP A 54 -7.72 6.98 4.74
CA ASP A 54 -6.64 7.46 5.59
C ASP A 54 -6.35 8.95 5.38
N THR A 55 -6.42 9.41 4.13
CA THR A 55 -6.32 10.84 3.81
C THR A 55 -7.43 11.64 4.49
N ALA A 56 -8.68 11.16 4.42
CA ALA A 56 -9.80 11.83 5.08
C ALA A 56 -9.64 11.83 6.62
N ARG A 57 -9.22 10.71 7.19
CA ARG A 57 -8.97 10.54 8.63
C ARG A 57 -7.88 11.51 9.12
N ILE A 58 -6.74 11.58 8.43
CA ILE A 58 -5.64 12.47 8.80
C ILE A 58 -6.05 13.93 8.65
N ALA A 59 -6.74 14.28 7.57
CA ALA A 59 -7.23 15.65 7.36
C ALA A 59 -8.20 16.10 8.47
N ALA A 60 -9.07 15.20 8.94
CA ALA A 60 -9.95 15.48 10.08
C ALA A 60 -9.15 15.73 11.37
N ILE A 61 -8.19 14.87 11.68
CA ILE A 61 -7.32 15.04 12.87
C ILE A 61 -6.57 16.37 12.83
N LEU A 62 -6.02 16.75 11.67
CA LEU A 62 -5.29 18.02 11.53
C LEU A 62 -6.19 19.23 11.77
N LYS A 63 -7.44 19.20 11.28
CA LYS A 63 -8.44 20.25 11.54
C LYS A 63 -8.82 20.33 13.01
N ASP A 64 -9.05 19.18 13.65
CA ASP A 64 -9.39 19.11 15.09
C ASP A 64 -8.26 19.68 15.96
N LEU A 65 -7.00 19.55 15.52
CA LEU A 65 -5.83 20.12 16.18
C LEU A 65 -5.54 21.58 15.78
N GLY A 66 -6.29 22.17 14.84
CA GLY A 66 -6.09 23.53 14.35
C GLY A 66 -4.84 23.72 13.48
N LEU A 67 -4.34 22.66 12.85
CA LEU A 67 -3.12 22.64 12.03
C LEU A 67 -3.39 22.77 10.52
N ALA A 68 -4.65 22.76 10.10
CA ALA A 68 -5.11 22.86 8.72
C ALA A 68 -6.42 23.64 8.62
#